data_AF-A0A4S1DY49-F1
#
_entry.id   AF-A0A4S1DY49-F1
#
_cell.length_a   1.000
_cell.length_b   1.000
_cell.length_c   1.000
_cell.angle_alpha   90.00
_cell.angle_beta   90.00
_cell.angle_gamma   90.00
#
_symmetry.space_group_name_H-M   'P 1'
#
loop_
_entity.id
_entity.type
_entity.pdbx_description
1 polymer ?
#
loop_
_entity_poly.entity_id
_entity_poly.type
_entity_poly.pdbx_seq_one_letter_code
_entity_poly.pdbx_strand_id
1 'polypeptide(L)'
;MKIFKPLFTLIVFSILVYSCSSDDNNNDNGNEQLANEQNQLEEIPVPLANLNSDISIDGATKNQGTPPAPNSNINLEISSDKAEAFQSFGFNLKFSTVEANVAGAYLLFKDSDNNNASDYFDIPVSSFKTNKSIKSNKSRGPLKKSSKTLIDDEYEIDVDFGNSFPPGKFCADLCIYDSENNISQIVTVCIEVEAWGGNAAITGEWVFDRSLDDNENDEKTEVTCENEETIIVDEHIGETTWTLVLNENGSYYETYKGTFQYLDYKATVTSCTAEYTNKEEDEKYSGNWAYNEEKETLTIIDFKFEDFLDSSNNETNENGDIYFDGENVTASIVNGELVITGTYTEAGQTYTDTSIFKRK
;
A
#
# COMPACT_ATOMS: atom_id res chain seq x y z
N MET A 1 59.00 12.73 52.73
CA MET A 1 59.43 12.51 51.34
C MET A 1 58.23 12.85 50.45
N LYS A 2 58.18 14.11 49.96
CA LYS A 2 58.02 14.50 48.54
C LYS A 2 56.94 13.69 47.80
N ILE A 3 55.73 14.26 47.69
CA ILE A 3 55.19 14.93 46.49
C ILE A 3 55.11 13.95 45.31
N PHE A 4 53.89 13.63 44.86
CA PHE A 4 53.45 13.86 43.47
C PHE A 4 51.94 13.58 43.36
N LYS A 5 51.17 14.66 43.14
CA LYS A 5 49.86 14.61 42.47
C LYS A 5 50.10 14.67 40.96
N PRO A 6 49.29 13.97 40.17
CA PRO A 6 48.63 14.59 39.02
C PRO A 6 47.11 14.34 39.16
N LEU A 7 46.28 15.35 39.40
CA LEU A 7 45.70 16.21 38.35
C LEU A 7 45.30 15.38 37.12
N PHE A 8 44.19 14.65 37.22
CA PHE A 8 43.49 14.18 36.03
C PHE A 8 42.32 15.11 35.76
N THR A 9 42.43 15.76 34.61
CA THR A 9 41.61 16.83 34.11
C THR A 9 40.24 16.29 33.70
N LEU A 10 39.24 17.12 34.01
CA LEU A 10 37.85 17.10 33.60
C LEU A 10 37.68 16.93 32.08
N ILE A 11 36.91 15.94 31.63
CA ILE A 11 36.10 16.02 30.40
C ILE A 11 34.69 15.54 30.80
N VAL A 12 33.86 16.50 31.23
CA VAL A 12 32.42 16.33 31.24
C VAL A 12 32.00 16.45 29.78
N PHE A 13 31.59 15.33 29.18
CA PHE A 13 30.94 15.33 27.87
C PHE A 13 29.50 15.81 28.10
N SER A 14 29.34 17.12 28.16
CA SER A 14 28.03 17.78 28.08
C SER A 14 27.52 17.60 26.66
N ILE A 15 26.65 16.60 26.44
CA ILE A 15 25.80 16.57 25.25
C ILE A 15 24.77 17.68 25.44
N LEU A 16 25.16 18.89 25.04
CA LEU A 16 24.23 19.96 24.71
C LEU A 16 23.58 19.56 23.39
N VAL A 17 22.46 18.84 23.45
CA VAL A 17 21.51 18.87 22.34
C VAL A 17 21.01 20.30 22.25
N TYR A 18 21.44 20.97 21.18
CA TYR A 18 20.96 22.26 20.77
C TYR A 18 19.45 22.17 20.55
N SER A 19 18.68 22.69 21.51
CA SER A 19 17.35 23.20 21.21
C SER A 19 17.56 24.50 20.43
N CYS A 20 17.50 24.41 19.10
CA CYS A 20 17.27 25.57 18.26
C CYS A 20 15.80 25.94 18.39
N SER A 21 15.50 26.79 19.37
CA SER A 21 14.30 27.63 19.33
C SER A 21 14.65 28.88 18.54
N SER A 22 14.00 29.10 17.39
CA SER A 22 13.58 30.40 16.84
C SER A 22 13.34 30.27 15.33
N ASP A 23 12.09 30.15 14.90
CA ASP A 23 11.36 31.30 14.37
C ASP A 23 9.93 30.90 13.97
N ASP A 24 8.96 31.68 14.45
CA ASP A 24 7.56 31.65 14.06
C ASP A 24 7.44 31.92 12.56
N ASN A 25 7.19 30.86 11.79
CA ASN A 25 6.32 30.95 10.62
C ASN A 25 5.25 29.88 10.82
N ASN A 26 4.03 30.35 11.03
CA ASN A 26 2.81 29.55 11.18
C ASN A 26 2.47 28.90 9.82
N ASN A 27 3.37 28.05 9.32
CA ASN A 27 3.06 27.09 8.27
C ASN A 27 2.68 25.81 9.00
N ASP A 28 1.43 25.41 8.77
CA ASP A 28 0.73 24.23 9.28
C ASP A 28 1.36 22.93 8.73
N ASN A 29 2.68 22.83 8.75
CA ASN A 29 3.44 21.68 8.30
C ASN A 29 3.45 20.66 9.45
N GLY A 30 3.27 19.38 9.13
CA GLY A 30 3.17 18.33 10.14
C GLY A 30 4.40 18.22 11.04
N ASN A 31 4.30 17.39 12.06
CA ASN A 31 5.37 17.17 13.03
C ASN A 31 6.57 16.41 12.46
N GLU A 32 7.56 17.14 11.96
CA GLU A 32 8.84 16.61 11.46
C GLU A 32 9.57 15.70 12.46
N GLN A 33 9.49 16.00 13.76
CA GLN A 33 10.15 15.16 14.75
C GLN A 33 9.49 13.76 14.80
N LEU A 34 8.16 13.71 14.77
CA LEU A 34 7.42 12.45 14.79
C LEU A 34 7.66 11.64 13.50
N ALA A 35 7.66 12.29 12.34
CA ALA A 35 7.98 11.65 11.07
C ALA A 35 9.38 11.00 11.10
N ASN A 36 10.39 11.75 11.55
CA ASN A 36 11.75 11.22 11.70
C ASN A 36 11.86 10.08 12.74
N GLU A 37 11.06 10.13 13.81
CA GLU A 37 10.99 9.04 14.79
C GLU A 37 10.35 7.77 14.20
N GLN A 38 9.30 7.91 13.38
CA GLN A 38 8.65 6.80 12.67
C GLN A 38 9.62 6.12 11.70
N ASN A 39 10.29 6.88 10.83
CA ASN A 39 11.22 6.35 9.82
C ASN A 39 12.43 5.65 10.48
N GLN A 40 12.85 6.09 11.66
CA GLN A 40 13.92 5.41 12.41
C GLN A 40 13.51 4.03 12.94
N LEU A 41 12.21 3.75 13.10
CA LEU A 41 11.74 2.44 13.53
C LEU A 41 11.89 1.38 12.43
N GLU A 42 11.83 1.78 11.16
CA GLU A 42 11.99 0.91 10.01
C GLU A 42 13.41 0.32 9.93
N GLU A 43 14.41 1.04 10.44
CA GLU A 43 15.82 0.59 10.47
C GLU A 43 16.15 -0.44 11.56
N ILE A 44 15.19 -0.76 12.43
CA ILE A 44 15.42 -1.67 13.56
C ILE A 44 15.11 -3.11 13.15
N PRO A 45 15.93 -4.11 13.53
CA PRO A 45 15.61 -5.51 13.30
C PRO A 45 14.30 -5.92 13.99
N VAL A 46 13.40 -6.57 13.25
CA VAL A 46 12.19 -7.16 13.83
C VAL A 46 12.60 -8.30 14.77
N PRO A 47 12.10 -8.34 16.03
CA PRO A 47 12.43 -9.41 16.96
C PRO A 47 11.99 -10.79 16.45
N LEU A 48 12.83 -11.81 16.62
CA LEU A 48 12.50 -13.20 16.29
C LEU A 48 11.19 -13.69 16.91
N ALA A 49 10.79 -13.16 18.07
CA ALA A 49 9.53 -13.52 18.70
C ALA A 49 8.33 -13.20 17.79
N ASN A 50 8.31 -12.02 17.15
CA ASN A 50 7.26 -11.62 16.22
C ASN A 50 7.26 -12.49 14.96
N LEU A 51 8.44 -12.81 14.41
CA LEU A 51 8.57 -13.72 13.26
C LEU A 51 8.04 -15.13 13.56
N ASN A 52 8.01 -15.54 14.83
CA ASN A 52 7.50 -16.85 15.25
C ASN A 52 6.00 -16.84 15.62
N SER A 53 5.40 -15.73 16.01
CA SER A 53 4.01 -15.73 16.52
C SER A 53 3.02 -14.95 15.68
N ASP A 54 3.48 -13.94 14.93
CA ASP A 54 2.60 -12.89 14.40
C ASP A 54 2.57 -12.88 12.86
N ILE A 55 2.92 -14.01 12.23
CA ILE A 55 2.86 -14.21 10.78
C ILE A 55 1.95 -15.39 10.46
N SER A 56 1.08 -15.23 9.47
CA SER A 56 0.24 -16.28 8.90
C SER A 56 0.29 -16.30 7.38
N ILE A 57 0.07 -17.49 6.80
CA ILE A 57 -0.03 -17.72 5.36
C ILE A 57 -1.20 -18.68 5.18
N ASP A 58 -2.23 -18.31 4.41
CA ASP A 58 -3.42 -19.15 4.26
C ASP A 58 -3.08 -20.52 3.67
N GLY A 59 -3.67 -21.58 4.23
CA GLY A 59 -3.42 -22.97 3.84
C GLY A 59 -2.03 -23.54 4.15
N ALA A 60 -1.09 -22.76 4.69
CA ALA A 60 0.24 -23.24 5.03
C ALA A 60 0.26 -24.04 6.35
N THR A 61 1.17 -25.01 6.43
CA THR A 61 1.47 -25.75 7.67
C THR A 61 2.74 -25.21 8.30
N LYS A 62 2.69 -24.88 9.60
CA LYS A 62 3.86 -24.44 10.35
C LYS A 62 4.59 -25.63 10.98
N ASN A 63 5.85 -25.82 10.61
CA ASN A 63 6.70 -26.94 11.03
C ASN A 63 7.89 -26.45 11.85
N GLN A 64 8.25 -27.17 12.91
CA GLN A 64 9.41 -26.81 13.73
C GLN A 64 10.74 -27.15 13.04
N GLY A 65 11.74 -26.30 13.24
CA GLY A 65 13.10 -26.48 12.74
C GLY A 65 13.34 -25.78 11.41
N THR A 66 14.17 -26.38 10.56
CA THR A 66 14.52 -25.84 9.24
C THR A 66 13.85 -26.64 8.12
N PRO A 67 13.55 -26.02 6.97
CA PRO A 67 13.09 -26.72 5.79
C PRO A 67 14.02 -27.87 5.37
N PRO A 68 13.51 -28.88 4.65
CA PRO A 68 14.35 -29.88 3.99
C PRO A 68 15.41 -29.23 3.09
N ALA A 69 16.62 -29.81 3.07
CA ALA A 69 17.74 -29.25 2.33
C ALA A 69 17.53 -29.34 0.80
N PRO A 70 17.92 -28.30 0.03
CA PRO A 70 17.97 -28.35 -1.43
C PRO A 70 18.70 -29.58 -1.96
N ASN A 71 18.14 -30.22 -2.98
CA ASN A 71 18.67 -31.45 -3.56
C ASN A 71 18.61 -31.49 -5.10
N SER A 72 18.06 -30.45 -5.73
CA SER A 72 17.96 -30.31 -7.17
C SER A 72 18.21 -28.86 -7.59
N ASN A 73 18.25 -28.62 -8.89
CA ASN A 73 18.28 -27.27 -9.45
C ASN A 73 16.93 -26.97 -10.12
N ILE A 74 15.83 -27.04 -9.36
CA ILE A 74 14.58 -26.40 -9.79
C ILE A 74 14.85 -24.91 -9.94
N ASN A 75 14.54 -24.34 -11.10
CA ASN A 75 14.73 -22.90 -11.30
C ASN A 75 13.72 -22.12 -10.44
N LEU A 76 14.21 -21.20 -9.63
CA LEU A 76 13.43 -20.27 -8.83
C LEU A 76 14.01 -18.87 -9.05
N GLU A 77 13.16 -17.97 -9.54
CA GLU A 77 13.50 -16.60 -9.82
C GLU A 77 12.59 -15.68 -8.99
N ILE A 78 13.17 -14.61 -8.44
CA ILE A 78 12.44 -13.53 -7.77
C ILE A 78 12.68 -12.24 -8.54
N SER A 79 11.68 -11.37 -8.57
CA SER A 79 11.81 -10.07 -9.25
C SER A 79 12.70 -9.08 -8.49
N SER A 80 12.78 -9.22 -7.16
CA SER A 80 13.54 -8.35 -6.27
C SER A 80 13.96 -9.10 -5.01
N ASP A 81 15.19 -8.86 -4.53
CA ASP A 81 15.70 -9.32 -3.23
C ASP A 81 15.23 -8.46 -2.06
N LYS A 82 14.42 -7.43 -2.34
CA LYS A 82 13.75 -6.58 -1.37
C LYS A 82 12.24 -6.60 -1.55
N ALA A 83 11.50 -6.59 -0.45
CA ALA A 83 10.06 -6.41 -0.43
C ALA A 83 9.66 -5.39 0.64
N GLU A 84 8.54 -4.72 0.39
CA GLU A 84 7.93 -3.77 1.32
C GLU A 84 6.71 -4.43 1.98
N ALA A 85 6.49 -4.13 3.24
CA ALA A 85 5.44 -4.72 4.05
C ALA A 85 4.81 -3.68 4.97
N PHE A 86 3.58 -3.95 5.40
CA PHE A 86 2.82 -3.01 6.22
C PHE A 86 2.26 -3.69 7.47
N GLN A 87 2.29 -2.98 8.59
CA GLN A 87 1.80 -3.50 9.88
C GLN A 87 0.33 -3.91 9.76
N SER A 88 -0.07 -5.03 10.37
CA SER A 88 -1.46 -5.55 10.31
C SER A 88 -2.00 -5.87 8.91
N PHE A 89 -1.17 -5.78 7.86
CA PHE A 89 -1.53 -6.12 6.49
C PHE A 89 -0.61 -7.23 5.98
N GLY A 90 0.71 -7.06 6.13
CA GLY A 90 1.71 -8.01 5.66
C GLY A 90 2.36 -7.60 4.35
N PHE A 91 2.72 -8.58 3.53
CA PHE A 91 3.33 -8.38 2.21
C PHE A 91 3.07 -9.56 1.28
N ASN A 92 3.33 -9.34 -0.01
CA ASN A 92 3.18 -10.34 -1.03
C ASN A 92 4.54 -10.73 -1.60
N LEU A 93 4.88 -12.02 -1.53
CA LEU A 93 6.13 -12.56 -2.05
C LEU A 93 5.89 -13.09 -3.47
N LYS A 94 6.44 -12.38 -4.47
CA LYS A 94 6.33 -12.74 -5.89
C LYS A 94 7.55 -13.52 -6.36
N PHE A 95 7.31 -14.61 -7.07
CA PHE A 95 8.37 -15.42 -7.68
C PHE A 95 7.90 -16.08 -8.97
N SER A 96 8.83 -16.55 -9.79
CA SER A 96 8.55 -17.27 -11.02
C SER A 96 9.42 -18.53 -11.13
N THR A 97 8.97 -19.46 -11.95
CA THR A 97 9.67 -20.71 -12.24
C THR A 97 9.29 -21.23 -13.61
N VAL A 98 10.23 -21.91 -14.27
CA VAL A 98 9.96 -22.60 -15.55
C VAL A 98 9.45 -24.03 -15.34
N GLU A 99 9.37 -24.50 -14.09
CA GLU A 99 8.95 -25.86 -13.77
C GLU A 99 7.42 -26.00 -13.76
N ALA A 100 6.92 -26.99 -14.50
CA ALA A 100 5.48 -27.21 -14.63
C ALA A 100 4.82 -27.94 -13.43
N ASN A 101 5.61 -28.53 -12.53
CA ASN A 101 5.11 -29.46 -11.49
C ASN A 101 5.41 -28.98 -10.05
N VAL A 102 5.38 -27.67 -9.81
CA VAL A 102 5.55 -27.13 -8.44
C VAL A 102 4.43 -27.65 -7.54
N ALA A 103 4.82 -28.26 -6.42
CA ALA A 103 3.90 -28.80 -5.41
C ALA A 103 3.71 -27.84 -4.23
N GLY A 104 4.71 -27.00 -3.95
CA GLY A 104 4.63 -25.99 -2.91
C GLY A 104 5.96 -25.26 -2.69
N ALA A 105 6.03 -24.52 -1.59
CA ALA A 105 7.18 -23.74 -1.17
C ALA A 105 7.45 -23.92 0.32
N TYR A 106 8.71 -23.79 0.69
CA TYR A 106 9.11 -23.58 2.07
C TYR A 106 9.55 -22.13 2.27
N LEU A 107 9.06 -21.51 3.34
CA LEU A 107 9.42 -20.16 3.74
C LEU A 107 9.95 -20.16 5.17
N LEU A 108 11.18 -19.70 5.37
CA LEU A 108 11.83 -19.58 6.68
C LEU A 108 12.22 -18.13 6.94
N PHE A 109 11.62 -17.52 7.96
CA PHE A 109 11.95 -16.16 8.39
C PHE A 109 13.25 -16.10 9.19
N LYS A 110 13.92 -14.96 9.12
CA LYS A 110 15.17 -14.66 9.80
C LYS A 110 15.21 -13.20 10.23
N ASP A 111 15.87 -12.93 11.34
CA ASP A 111 16.19 -11.54 11.70
C ASP A 111 17.31 -10.96 10.82
N SER A 112 17.57 -9.66 10.97
CA SER A 112 18.63 -8.96 10.22
C SER A 112 20.06 -9.45 10.52
N ASP A 113 20.25 -10.20 11.61
CA ASP A 113 21.51 -10.83 11.98
C ASP A 113 21.63 -12.26 11.40
N ASN A 114 20.68 -12.66 10.55
CA ASN A 114 20.60 -13.97 9.90
C ASN A 114 20.40 -15.14 10.88
N ASN A 115 19.81 -14.88 12.04
CA ASN A 115 19.31 -15.92 12.94
C ASN A 115 17.94 -16.38 12.46
N ASN A 116 17.72 -17.70 12.43
CA ASN A 116 16.47 -18.27 11.95
C ASN A 116 15.35 -18.18 13.00
N ALA A 117 14.13 -17.96 12.53
CA ALA A 117 12.92 -18.32 13.25
C ALA A 117 12.95 -19.81 13.63
N SER A 118 12.21 -20.18 14.69
CA SER A 118 12.22 -21.57 15.18
C SER A 118 11.42 -22.52 14.29
N ASP A 119 10.51 -21.96 13.50
CA ASP A 119 9.59 -22.70 12.63
C ASP A 119 9.69 -22.17 11.19
N TYR A 120 9.33 -23.02 10.23
CA TYR A 120 9.16 -22.67 8.83
C TYR A 120 7.74 -22.97 8.36
N PHE A 121 7.32 -22.31 7.29
CA PHE A 121 6.04 -22.55 6.63
C PHE A 121 6.23 -23.52 5.46
N ASP A 122 5.39 -24.54 5.42
CA ASP A 122 5.19 -25.45 4.29
C ASP A 122 3.89 -25.06 3.57
N ILE A 123 4.04 -24.47 2.40
CA ILE A 123 2.99 -23.74 1.70
C ILE A 123 2.61 -24.54 0.44
N PRO A 124 1.43 -25.18 0.40
CA PRO A 124 1.02 -25.95 -0.77
C PRO A 124 0.76 -25.01 -1.95
N VAL A 125 0.96 -25.50 -3.18
CA VAL A 125 0.70 -24.74 -4.42
C VAL A 125 -0.75 -24.22 -4.51
N SER A 126 -1.70 -24.85 -3.83
CA SER A 126 -3.09 -24.39 -3.74
C SER A 126 -3.26 -23.05 -3.01
N SER A 127 -2.27 -22.65 -2.21
CA SER A 127 -2.22 -21.35 -1.52
C SER A 127 -1.57 -20.27 -2.35
N PHE A 128 -1.00 -20.58 -3.52
CA PHE A 128 -0.40 -19.58 -4.39
C PHE A 128 -1.47 -18.84 -5.19
N LYS A 129 -1.37 -17.52 -5.20
CA LYS A 129 -2.09 -16.70 -6.16
C LYS A 129 -1.41 -16.80 -7.52
N THR A 130 -2.24 -16.94 -8.55
CA THR A 130 -1.85 -16.85 -9.97
C THR A 130 -2.80 -15.88 -10.68
N ASN A 131 -2.46 -15.52 -11.92
CA ASN A 131 -3.28 -14.69 -12.82
C ASN A 131 -4.77 -15.00 -12.88
N LYS A 132 -5.17 -16.25 -12.63
CA LYS A 132 -6.57 -16.69 -12.68
C LYS A 132 -7.35 -16.46 -11.39
N SER A 133 -6.68 -16.05 -10.30
CA SER A 133 -7.25 -16.02 -8.95
C SER A 133 -7.44 -14.62 -8.35
N ILE A 134 -6.95 -13.57 -9.03
CA ILE A 134 -7.12 -12.20 -8.53
C ILE A 134 -8.60 -11.83 -8.70
N LYS A 135 -9.38 -11.99 -7.63
CA LYS A 135 -10.66 -11.29 -7.52
C LYS A 135 -10.35 -9.81 -7.69
N SER A 136 -10.93 -9.19 -8.70
CA SER A 136 -10.93 -7.73 -8.82
C SER A 136 -11.46 -7.17 -7.50
N ASN A 137 -10.60 -6.63 -6.65
CA ASN A 137 -11.05 -5.83 -5.52
C ASN A 137 -11.73 -4.62 -6.15
N LYS A 138 -13.01 -4.43 -5.82
CA LYS A 138 -13.77 -3.26 -6.27
C LYS A 138 -13.21 -2.06 -5.52
N SER A 139 -12.13 -1.44 -6.02
CA SER A 139 -11.76 -0.12 -5.50
C SER A 139 -12.81 0.88 -5.98
N ARG A 140 -13.33 1.67 -5.03
CA ARG A 140 -14.25 2.77 -5.27
C ARG A 140 -13.46 4.05 -4.98
N GLY A 141 -13.10 4.79 -6.02
CA GLY A 141 -12.32 6.04 -5.94
C GLY A 141 -11.96 6.55 -7.34
N PRO A 142 -11.51 7.81 -7.49
CA PRO A 142 -11.20 8.43 -8.79
C PRO A 142 -9.86 7.98 -9.39
N LEU A 143 -8.86 7.60 -8.58
CA LEU A 143 -7.61 6.98 -9.04
C LEU A 143 -7.85 5.50 -9.39
N LYS A 144 -8.51 5.28 -10.53
CA LYS A 144 -8.93 3.95 -11.01
C LYS A 144 -7.80 3.34 -11.82
N LYS A 145 -7.29 2.20 -11.33
CA LYS A 145 -6.72 1.04 -12.06
C LYS A 145 -5.38 0.59 -11.45
N SER A 146 -5.40 -0.04 -10.29
CA SER A 146 -4.37 -1.02 -9.97
C SER A 146 -4.76 -2.36 -10.60
N SER A 147 -4.53 -2.51 -11.91
CA SER A 147 -4.56 -3.84 -12.54
C SER A 147 -3.15 -4.42 -12.53
N LYS A 148 -2.72 -4.95 -11.39
CA LYS A 148 -1.62 -5.93 -11.41
C LYS A 148 -2.17 -7.22 -12.01
N THR A 149 -1.86 -7.43 -13.27
CA THR A 149 -1.93 -8.77 -13.86
C THR A 149 -0.56 -9.36 -13.59
N LEU A 150 -0.48 -10.48 -12.87
CA LEU A 150 0.74 -11.29 -12.86
C LEU A 150 1.09 -11.63 -14.33
N ILE A 151 2.33 -11.97 -14.64
CA ILE A 151 2.66 -12.50 -15.96
C ILE A 151 2.43 -14.03 -15.94
N ASP A 152 2.22 -14.67 -17.09
CA ASP A 152 2.20 -16.13 -17.14
C ASP A 152 3.46 -16.69 -16.47
N ASP A 153 3.30 -17.73 -15.65
CA ASP A 153 4.34 -18.38 -14.83
C ASP A 153 4.85 -17.60 -13.60
N GLU A 154 4.16 -16.53 -13.19
CA GLU A 154 4.36 -15.88 -11.88
C GLU A 154 3.38 -16.40 -10.81
N TYR A 155 3.93 -16.60 -9.61
CA TYR A 155 3.24 -17.00 -8.40
C TYR A 155 3.41 -15.92 -7.32
N GLU A 156 2.40 -15.82 -6.47
CA GLU A 156 2.40 -14.91 -5.33
C GLU A 156 1.96 -15.65 -4.06
N ILE A 157 2.71 -15.45 -2.97
CA ILE A 157 2.37 -15.91 -1.63
C ILE A 157 2.00 -14.68 -0.81
N ASP A 158 0.78 -14.65 -0.28
CA ASP A 158 0.37 -13.64 0.69
C ASP A 158 0.90 -14.03 2.07
N VAL A 159 1.59 -13.08 2.71
CA VAL A 159 2.10 -13.24 4.06
C VAL A 159 1.45 -12.18 4.93
N ASP A 160 0.50 -12.59 5.77
CA ASP A 160 -0.25 -11.70 6.63
C ASP A 160 0.47 -11.48 7.96
N PHE A 161 0.36 -10.26 8.49
CA PHE A 161 0.85 -9.89 9.82
C PHE A 161 -0.29 -9.77 10.83
N GLY A 162 -0.04 -10.17 12.07
CA GLY A 162 -0.93 -9.86 13.18
C GLY A 162 -1.00 -8.36 13.47
N ASN A 163 -2.07 -7.92 14.14
CA ASN A 163 -2.39 -6.51 14.43
C ASN A 163 -1.36 -5.73 15.27
N SER A 164 -0.29 -6.39 15.74
CA SER A 164 0.74 -5.78 16.59
C SER A 164 2.15 -6.07 16.07
N PHE A 165 2.26 -6.47 14.81
CA PHE A 165 3.55 -6.66 14.16
C PHE A 165 4.28 -5.31 14.06
N PRO A 166 5.53 -5.19 14.54
CA PRO A 166 6.22 -3.91 14.58
C PRO A 166 6.80 -3.51 13.22
N PRO A 167 7.01 -2.20 12.97
CA PRO A 167 7.89 -1.76 11.88
C PRO A 167 9.32 -2.25 12.11
N GLY A 168 10.10 -2.35 11.03
CA GLY A 168 11.48 -2.82 11.08
C GLY A 168 11.90 -3.69 9.91
N LYS A 169 13.09 -4.28 9.98
CA LYS A 169 13.66 -5.14 8.92
C LYS A 169 13.82 -6.59 9.35
N PHE A 170 13.61 -7.51 8.41
CA PHE A 170 13.91 -8.93 8.55
C PHE A 170 14.14 -9.54 7.16
N CYS A 171 14.51 -10.82 7.07
CA CYS A 171 14.60 -11.51 5.77
C CYS A 171 13.88 -12.86 5.81
N ALA A 172 13.58 -13.41 4.64
CA ALA A 172 12.98 -14.72 4.48
C ALA A 172 13.74 -15.52 3.41
N ASP A 173 14.01 -16.78 3.71
CA ASP A 173 14.52 -17.75 2.75
C ASP A 173 13.34 -18.48 2.12
N LEU A 174 13.27 -18.42 0.79
CA LEU A 174 12.30 -19.13 -0.05
C LEU A 174 12.99 -20.27 -0.79
N CYS A 175 12.38 -21.45 -0.80
CA CYS A 175 12.64 -22.48 -1.80
C CYS A 175 11.33 -23.14 -2.24
N ILE A 176 11.28 -23.63 -3.48
CA ILE A 176 10.12 -24.35 -4.03
C ILE A 176 10.45 -25.83 -4.18
N TYR A 177 9.41 -26.67 -4.12
CA TYR A 177 9.55 -28.12 -4.24
C TYR A 177 8.47 -28.73 -5.14
N ASP A 178 8.79 -29.89 -5.72
CA ASP A 178 7.87 -30.67 -6.56
C ASP A 178 7.31 -31.91 -5.84
N SER A 179 6.44 -32.67 -6.51
CA SER A 179 5.84 -33.89 -5.95
C SER A 179 6.83 -35.05 -5.72
N GLU A 180 8.02 -34.98 -6.30
CA GLU A 180 9.09 -35.96 -6.12
C GLU A 180 10.04 -35.58 -4.96
N ASN A 181 9.78 -34.45 -4.29
CA ASN A 181 10.63 -33.82 -3.28
C ASN A 181 11.98 -33.36 -3.84
N ASN A 182 12.04 -32.99 -5.12
CA ASN A 182 13.12 -32.15 -5.62
C ASN A 182 12.90 -30.73 -5.09
N ILE A 183 13.97 -30.08 -4.62
CA ILE A 183 13.90 -28.76 -3.94
C ILE A 183 14.92 -27.82 -4.58
N SER A 184 14.47 -26.61 -4.94
CA SER A 184 15.27 -25.54 -5.56
C SER A 184 16.42 -25.06 -4.68
N GLN A 185 17.30 -24.23 -5.25
CA GLN A 185 18.15 -23.35 -4.44
C GLN A 185 17.31 -22.49 -3.47
N ILE A 186 17.96 -22.08 -2.38
CA ILE A 186 17.42 -21.07 -1.47
C ILE A 186 17.64 -19.69 -2.08
N VAL A 187 16.61 -18.87 -2.05
CA VAL A 187 16.66 -17.46 -2.41
C VAL A 187 16.22 -16.63 -1.21
N THR A 188 17.01 -15.63 -0.83
CA THR A 188 16.69 -14.76 0.31
C THR A 188 16.08 -13.45 -0.19
N VAL A 189 14.97 -13.05 0.43
CA VAL A 189 14.34 -11.73 0.25
C VAL A 189 14.37 -11.00 1.59
N CYS A 190 14.75 -9.74 1.59
CA CYS A 190 14.71 -8.90 2.79
C CYS A 190 13.50 -7.97 2.75
N ILE A 191 12.78 -7.94 3.87
CA ILE A 191 11.51 -7.26 4.03
C ILE A 191 11.74 -6.05 4.92
N GLU A 192 11.25 -4.91 4.47
CA GLU A 192 11.11 -3.68 5.25
C GLU A 192 9.64 -3.48 5.61
N VAL A 193 9.35 -3.41 6.91
CA VAL A 193 8.01 -3.14 7.42
C VAL A 193 7.92 -1.67 7.74
N GLU A 194 7.15 -0.95 6.93
CA GLU A 194 6.99 0.49 7.00
C GLU A 194 6.30 0.91 8.31
N ALA A 195 6.75 2.03 8.87
CA ALA A 195 6.03 2.70 9.93
C ALA A 195 4.82 3.44 9.35
N TRP A 196 3.72 3.48 10.12
CA TRP A 196 2.61 4.34 9.73
C TRP A 196 2.99 5.80 9.90
N GLY A 197 2.70 6.62 8.89
CA GLY A 197 3.11 8.01 8.80
C GLY A 197 4.38 8.18 7.98
N GLY A 198 5.34 8.93 8.53
CA GLY A 198 6.69 9.02 7.97
C GLY A 198 6.99 10.27 7.16
N ASN A 199 5.98 11.04 6.75
CA ASN A 199 6.18 12.30 6.03
C ASN A 199 5.35 13.48 6.56
N ALA A 200 6.02 14.42 7.21
CA ALA A 200 5.37 15.59 7.81
C ALA A 200 4.83 16.59 6.77
N ALA A 201 5.40 16.65 5.57
CA ALA A 201 5.01 17.61 4.54
C ALA A 201 3.62 17.31 3.97
N ILE A 202 3.31 16.03 3.73
CA ILE A 202 2.01 15.59 3.18
C ILE A 202 0.92 15.43 4.24
N THR A 203 1.26 15.48 5.52
CA THR A 203 0.27 15.47 6.61
C THR A 203 -0.69 16.66 6.49
N GLY A 204 -1.98 16.42 6.68
CA GLY A 204 -3.00 17.46 6.74
C GLY A 204 -4.35 17.03 6.17
N GLU A 205 -5.26 17.99 6.07
CA GLU A 205 -6.55 17.85 5.40
C GLU A 205 -6.49 18.49 4.00
N TRP A 206 -6.78 17.68 3.00
CA TRP A 206 -6.60 17.98 1.59
C TRP A 206 -7.92 17.80 0.85
N VAL A 207 -8.37 18.83 0.15
CA VAL A 207 -9.57 18.78 -0.68
C VAL A 207 -9.13 18.64 -2.12
N PHE A 208 -9.68 17.63 -2.81
CA PHE A 208 -9.41 17.42 -4.22
C PHE A 208 -9.75 18.68 -5.03
N ASP A 209 -8.88 19.04 -5.96
CA ASP A 209 -9.05 20.21 -6.82
C ASP A 209 -9.18 19.81 -8.29
N ARG A 210 -8.28 18.97 -8.80
CA ARG A 210 -8.21 18.60 -10.22
C ARG A 210 -7.37 17.35 -10.45
N SER A 211 -7.66 16.62 -11.53
CA SER A 211 -6.73 15.66 -12.13
C SER A 211 -5.99 16.28 -13.32
N LEU A 212 -4.81 15.78 -13.65
CA LEU A 212 -4.10 16.09 -14.89
C LEU A 212 -4.23 14.98 -15.94
N ASP A 213 -5.17 14.05 -15.76
CA ASP A 213 -5.39 12.95 -16.69
C ASP A 213 -5.53 13.45 -18.15
N ASP A 214 -4.75 12.83 -19.05
CA ASP A 214 -4.75 13.12 -20.49
C ASP A 214 -6.11 12.84 -21.18
N ASN A 215 -7.09 12.27 -20.45
CA ASN A 215 -8.39 11.86 -20.95
C ASN A 215 -9.60 12.63 -20.39
N GLU A 216 -9.42 13.59 -19.47
CA GLU A 216 -10.53 14.45 -19.02
C GLU A 216 -10.84 15.53 -20.08
N ASN A 217 -11.39 15.10 -21.23
CA ASN A 217 -12.36 15.91 -21.93
C ASN A 217 -13.73 15.48 -21.43
N ASP A 218 -14.45 16.39 -20.78
CA ASP A 218 -15.91 16.42 -20.58
C ASP A 218 -16.60 15.15 -21.13
N GLU A 219 -16.99 14.20 -20.27
CA GLU A 219 -17.73 12.98 -20.66
C GLU A 219 -19.09 13.34 -21.26
N LYS A 220 -19.06 13.86 -22.48
CA LYS A 220 -20.21 14.16 -23.31
C LYS A 220 -20.44 12.94 -24.18
N THR A 221 -21.69 12.52 -24.21
CA THR A 221 -22.12 11.35 -24.98
C THR A 221 -23.13 11.76 -26.02
N GLU A 222 -23.08 11.08 -27.17
CA GLU A 222 -24.08 11.25 -28.21
C GLU A 222 -25.22 10.27 -27.96
N VAL A 223 -26.44 10.79 -27.81
CA VAL A 223 -27.66 9.99 -27.68
C VAL A 223 -28.45 10.09 -28.97
N THR A 224 -28.73 8.94 -29.59
CA THR A 224 -29.69 8.86 -30.71
C THR A 224 -31.10 8.61 -30.18
N CYS A 225 -31.99 9.57 -30.43
CA CYS A 225 -33.39 9.55 -30.00
C CYS A 225 -34.27 8.64 -30.88
N GLU A 226 -35.48 8.33 -30.42
CA GLU A 226 -36.47 7.55 -31.18
C GLU A 226 -36.91 8.21 -32.50
N ASN A 227 -36.79 9.54 -32.60
CA ASN A 227 -37.09 10.31 -33.81
C ASN A 227 -35.90 10.41 -34.78
N GLU A 228 -34.83 9.64 -34.55
CA GLU A 228 -33.57 9.64 -35.32
C GLU A 228 -32.75 10.94 -35.21
N GLU A 229 -33.15 11.89 -34.35
CA GLU A 229 -32.31 13.04 -34.00
C GLU A 229 -31.21 12.63 -33.02
N THR A 230 -30.08 13.34 -33.03
CA THR A 230 -28.99 13.15 -32.07
C THR A 230 -28.82 14.39 -31.21
N ILE A 231 -28.60 14.16 -29.92
CA ILE A 231 -28.25 15.20 -28.94
C ILE A 231 -26.93 14.84 -28.26
N ILE A 232 -26.14 15.85 -27.93
CA ILE A 232 -24.91 15.71 -27.13
C ILE A 232 -25.23 16.19 -25.73
N VAL A 233 -25.01 15.34 -24.74
CA VAL A 233 -25.36 15.57 -23.34
C VAL A 233 -24.21 15.17 -22.44
N ASP A 234 -24.12 15.76 -21.26
CA ASP A 234 -23.16 15.34 -20.25
C ASP A 234 -23.64 13.99 -19.65
N GLU A 235 -22.73 13.02 -19.50
CA GLU A 235 -23.09 11.74 -18.85
C GLU A 235 -23.33 11.93 -17.35
N HIS A 236 -22.64 12.90 -16.76
CA HIS A 236 -22.60 13.17 -15.33
C HIS A 236 -22.64 14.69 -15.08
N ILE A 237 -23.51 15.13 -14.18
CA ILE A 237 -23.57 16.53 -13.72
C ILE A 237 -23.53 16.55 -12.19
N GLY A 238 -22.69 17.40 -11.60
CA GLY A 238 -22.66 17.60 -10.15
C GLY A 238 -21.26 17.72 -9.61
N GLU A 239 -21.17 18.04 -8.33
CA GLU A 239 -19.90 18.21 -7.62
C GLU A 239 -19.89 17.27 -6.42
N THR A 240 -18.88 16.40 -6.36
CA THR A 240 -18.51 15.67 -5.16
C THR A 240 -17.30 16.34 -4.55
N THR A 241 -17.39 16.68 -3.27
CA THR A 241 -16.22 17.08 -2.48
C THR A 241 -15.52 15.81 -2.01
N TRP A 242 -14.31 15.59 -2.50
CA TRP A 242 -13.40 14.57 -1.98
C TRP A 242 -12.40 15.23 -1.02
N THR A 243 -12.39 14.78 0.23
CA THR A 243 -11.44 15.22 1.25
C THR A 243 -10.59 14.05 1.71
N LEU A 244 -9.27 14.15 1.56
CA LEU A 244 -8.27 13.20 2.04
C LEU A 244 -7.60 13.77 3.30
N VAL A 245 -7.51 12.97 4.36
CA VAL A 245 -6.86 13.37 5.60
C VAL A 245 -5.77 12.37 5.98
N LEU A 246 -4.54 12.87 6.02
CA LEU A 246 -3.34 12.15 6.44
C LEU A 246 -2.92 12.69 7.80
N ASN A 247 -3.15 11.91 8.87
CA ASN A 247 -2.78 12.32 10.23
C ASN A 247 -1.32 11.95 10.54
N GLU A 248 -0.67 12.75 11.38
CA GLU A 248 0.74 12.56 11.77
C GLU A 248 1.05 11.17 12.37
N ASN A 249 0.07 10.58 13.05
CA ASN A 249 0.21 9.25 13.65
C ASN A 249 0.05 8.10 12.63
N GLY A 250 -0.02 8.40 11.34
CA GLY A 250 -0.19 7.41 10.28
C GLY A 250 -1.60 6.85 10.13
N SER A 251 -2.59 7.38 10.86
CA SER A 251 -4.00 7.12 10.57
C SER A 251 -4.49 7.99 9.42
N TYR A 252 -5.39 7.46 8.62
CA TYR A 252 -5.96 8.15 7.47
C TYR A 252 -7.49 8.01 7.45
N TYR A 253 -8.15 8.99 6.85
CA TYR A 253 -9.47 8.78 6.29
C TYR A 253 -9.68 9.65 5.06
N GLU A 254 -10.62 9.25 4.20
CA GLU A 254 -11.16 10.12 3.17
C GLU A 254 -12.68 10.14 3.23
N THR A 255 -13.28 11.23 2.75
CA THR A 255 -14.72 11.39 2.64
C THR A 255 -15.11 11.86 1.27
N TYR A 256 -16.21 11.31 0.77
CA TYR A 256 -16.89 11.75 -0.44
C TYR A 256 -18.25 12.30 -0.04
N LYS A 257 -18.49 13.57 -0.36
CA LYS A 257 -19.76 14.21 -0.05
C LYS A 257 -20.24 15.04 -1.23
N GLY A 258 -21.42 14.73 -1.73
CA GLY A 258 -21.93 15.45 -2.89
C GLY A 258 -23.29 15.00 -3.35
N THR A 259 -23.71 15.64 -4.43
CA THR A 259 -24.88 15.24 -5.19
C THR A 259 -24.50 15.30 -6.66
N PHE A 260 -24.68 14.18 -7.34
CA PHE A 260 -24.46 14.09 -8.78
C PHE A 260 -25.68 13.48 -9.46
N GLN A 261 -25.73 13.72 -10.75
CA GLN A 261 -26.82 13.41 -11.65
C GLN A 261 -26.25 12.53 -12.74
N TYR A 262 -26.78 11.32 -12.85
CA TYR A 262 -26.48 10.44 -13.99
C TYR A 262 -27.52 10.62 -15.07
N LEU A 263 -27.08 10.63 -16.32
CA LEU A 263 -27.97 10.58 -17.46
C LEU A 263 -28.88 9.34 -17.38
N ASP A 264 -30.19 9.53 -17.33
CA ASP A 264 -31.15 8.47 -17.61
C ASP A 264 -31.21 8.29 -19.13
N TYR A 265 -30.34 7.40 -19.64
CA TYR A 265 -30.23 7.15 -21.07
C TYR A 265 -31.58 6.77 -21.69
N LYS A 266 -32.41 5.98 -20.99
CA LYS A 266 -33.69 5.52 -21.51
C LYS A 266 -34.71 6.65 -21.57
N ALA A 267 -34.84 7.44 -20.50
CA ALA A 267 -35.74 8.59 -20.49
C ALA A 267 -35.28 9.65 -21.51
N THR A 268 -33.98 9.83 -21.67
CA THR A 268 -33.38 10.75 -22.65
C THR A 268 -33.67 10.31 -24.10
N VAL A 269 -33.49 9.03 -24.44
CA VAL A 269 -33.81 8.49 -25.78
C VAL A 269 -35.29 8.69 -26.16
N THR A 270 -36.20 8.50 -25.19
CA THR A 270 -37.65 8.61 -25.43
C THR A 270 -38.12 10.07 -25.49
N SER A 271 -37.59 10.97 -24.66
CA SER A 271 -37.99 12.38 -24.64
C SER A 271 -37.26 13.25 -25.67
N CYS A 272 -36.09 12.80 -26.13
CA CYS A 272 -35.11 13.57 -26.88
C CYS A 272 -34.67 14.87 -26.17
N THR A 273 -34.66 14.84 -24.83
CA THR A 273 -34.12 15.89 -23.96
C THR A 273 -33.32 15.22 -22.85
N ALA A 274 -32.23 15.85 -22.39
CA ALA A 274 -31.40 15.29 -21.33
C ALA A 274 -32.21 15.15 -20.03
N GLU A 275 -32.38 13.92 -19.58
CA GLU A 275 -33.06 13.57 -18.34
C GLU A 275 -32.05 12.93 -17.39
N TYR A 276 -32.08 13.32 -16.11
CA TYR A 276 -31.09 12.89 -15.13
C TYR A 276 -31.74 12.30 -13.88
N THR A 277 -31.06 11.34 -13.27
CA THR A 277 -31.40 10.80 -11.96
C THR A 277 -30.40 11.29 -10.92
N ASN A 278 -30.91 11.92 -9.85
CA ASN A 278 -30.08 12.35 -8.72
C ASN A 278 -29.57 11.14 -7.93
N LYS A 279 -28.31 11.22 -7.52
CA LYS A 279 -27.70 10.37 -6.51
C LYS A 279 -26.97 11.25 -5.50
N GLU A 280 -27.15 10.92 -4.23
CA GLU A 280 -26.39 11.51 -3.13
C GLU A 280 -25.27 10.56 -2.75
N GLU A 281 -24.16 11.13 -2.28
CA GLU A 281 -23.02 10.41 -1.74
C GLU A 281 -22.60 11.08 -0.44
N ASP A 282 -22.47 10.28 0.61
CA ASP A 282 -21.94 10.67 1.91
C ASP A 282 -21.23 9.43 2.47
N GLU A 283 -20.00 9.22 2.02
CA GLU A 283 -19.21 8.02 2.26
C GLU A 283 -17.89 8.37 2.95
N LYS A 284 -17.35 7.42 3.74
CA LYS A 284 -16.04 7.54 4.39
C LYS A 284 -15.27 6.23 4.34
N TYR A 285 -14.00 6.34 3.96
CA TYR A 285 -13.00 5.27 4.06
C TYR A 285 -12.04 5.62 5.19
N SER A 286 -11.52 4.62 5.91
CA SER A 286 -10.59 4.84 7.02
C SER A 286 -9.60 3.69 7.14
N GLY A 287 -8.38 4.06 7.51
CA GLY A 287 -7.32 3.10 7.73
C GLY A 287 -6.00 3.75 8.07
N ASN A 288 -4.93 3.31 7.43
CA ASN A 288 -3.58 3.79 7.68
C ASN A 288 -2.85 4.18 6.41
N TRP A 289 -1.82 5.01 6.56
CA TRP A 289 -0.92 5.40 5.47
C TRP A 289 0.54 5.31 5.92
N ALA A 290 1.42 4.99 4.98
CA ALA A 290 2.88 4.95 5.15
C ALA A 290 3.56 5.65 3.97
N TYR A 291 4.72 6.25 4.23
CA TYR A 291 5.51 6.93 3.21
C TYR A 291 6.94 6.40 3.21
N ASN A 292 7.36 5.83 2.08
CA ASN A 292 8.72 5.37 1.92
C ASN A 292 9.61 6.53 1.44
N GLU A 293 10.45 7.06 2.33
CA GLU A 293 11.31 8.22 2.04
C GLU A 293 12.41 7.94 1.01
N GLU A 294 12.83 6.68 0.84
CA GLU A 294 13.85 6.33 -0.17
C GLU A 294 13.27 6.36 -1.60
N LYS A 295 12.01 5.96 -1.75
CA LYS A 295 11.30 5.86 -3.03
C LYS A 295 10.40 7.07 -3.32
N GLU A 296 10.13 7.90 -2.31
CA GLU A 296 9.13 8.99 -2.34
C GLU A 296 7.71 8.50 -2.65
N THR A 297 7.37 7.29 -2.17
CA THR A 297 6.10 6.61 -2.47
C THR A 297 5.13 6.61 -1.30
N LEU A 298 3.83 6.63 -1.62
CA LEU A 298 2.74 6.65 -0.66
C LEU A 298 1.92 5.36 -0.77
N THR A 299 1.76 4.68 0.36
CA THR A 299 0.80 3.59 0.50
C THR A 299 -0.35 4.00 1.42
N ILE A 300 -1.58 3.74 1.00
CA ILE A 300 -2.79 3.87 1.83
C ILE A 300 -3.51 2.53 1.85
N ILE A 301 -3.91 2.08 3.03
CA ILE A 301 -4.65 0.84 3.24
C ILE A 301 -5.96 1.14 3.95
N ASP A 302 -7.07 0.73 3.33
CA ASP A 302 -8.43 0.85 3.86
C ASP A 302 -8.76 -0.34 4.75
N PHE A 303 -9.17 -0.08 5.99
CA PHE A 303 -9.67 -1.13 6.89
C PHE A 303 -11.17 -1.03 7.12
N LYS A 304 -11.79 0.10 6.77
CA LYS A 304 -13.19 0.37 7.08
C LYS A 304 -13.84 1.27 6.04
N PHE A 305 -15.06 0.93 5.66
CA PHE A 305 -15.96 1.72 4.85
C PHE A 305 -17.25 2.05 5.62
N GLU A 306 -17.69 3.30 5.52
CA GLU A 306 -18.92 3.80 6.13
C GLU A 306 -19.76 4.54 5.09
N ASP A 307 -21.00 4.09 4.91
CA ASP A 307 -22.04 4.77 4.12
C ASP A 307 -22.99 5.49 5.08
N PHE A 308 -22.94 6.82 5.09
CA PHE A 308 -23.77 7.64 5.96
C PHE A 308 -25.21 7.79 5.46
N LEU A 309 -25.51 7.35 4.24
CA LEU A 309 -26.86 7.32 3.68
C LEU A 309 -27.55 5.98 3.97
N ASP A 310 -26.78 4.87 3.95
CA ASP A 310 -27.25 3.54 4.30
C ASP A 310 -26.19 2.72 5.06
N SER A 311 -26.26 2.79 6.39
CA SER A 311 -25.35 2.06 7.28
C SER A 311 -25.34 0.53 7.11
N SER A 312 -26.30 -0.06 6.37
CA SER A 312 -26.27 -1.50 6.06
C SER A 312 -25.18 -1.88 5.06
N ASN A 313 -24.61 -0.89 4.36
CA ASN A 313 -23.48 -1.04 3.46
C ASN A 313 -22.11 -0.90 4.18
N ASN A 314 -22.09 -0.63 5.49
CA ASN A 314 -20.82 -0.49 6.22
C ASN A 314 -20.02 -1.78 6.21
N GLU A 315 -18.72 -1.67 5.96
CA GLU A 315 -17.81 -2.81 5.86
C GLU A 315 -16.58 -2.59 6.75
N THR A 316 -16.02 -3.67 7.27
CA THR A 316 -14.73 -3.68 7.97
C THR A 316 -13.94 -4.86 7.44
N ASN A 317 -12.70 -4.60 7.05
CA ASN A 317 -11.77 -5.58 6.53
C ASN A 317 -10.57 -5.64 7.46
N GLU A 318 -10.42 -6.74 8.21
CA GLU A 318 -9.31 -6.92 9.15
C GLU A 318 -7.95 -7.00 8.44
N ASN A 319 -7.94 -7.47 7.20
CA ASN A 319 -6.73 -7.61 6.40
C ASN A 319 -6.46 -6.38 5.52
N GLY A 320 -7.33 -5.38 5.56
CA GLY A 320 -7.23 -4.16 4.76
C GLY A 320 -7.35 -4.36 3.24
N ASP A 321 -7.50 -3.26 2.52
CA ASP A 321 -7.47 -3.16 1.07
C ASP A 321 -6.52 -2.03 0.65
N ILE A 322 -5.52 -2.33 -0.18
CA ILE A 322 -4.60 -1.29 -0.68
C ILE A 322 -5.37 -0.33 -1.59
N TYR A 323 -5.42 0.93 -1.20
CA TYR A 323 -6.01 2.02 -1.97
C TYR A 323 -4.96 2.70 -2.85
N PHE A 324 -3.90 3.24 -2.23
CA PHE A 324 -2.69 3.69 -2.92
C PHE A 324 -1.58 2.69 -2.68
N ASP A 325 -0.94 2.26 -3.77
CA ASP A 325 0.08 1.23 -3.76
C ASP A 325 1.46 1.87 -3.95
N GLY A 326 2.27 1.87 -2.89
CA GLY A 326 3.61 2.45 -2.88
C GLY A 326 4.59 1.82 -3.87
N GLU A 327 4.26 0.73 -4.56
CA GLU A 327 5.05 0.29 -5.72
C GLU A 327 4.93 1.26 -6.91
N ASN A 328 3.82 2.00 -7.03
CA ASN A 328 3.50 2.78 -8.23
C ASN A 328 2.92 4.18 -7.96
N VAL A 329 2.75 4.57 -6.69
CA VAL A 329 2.17 5.85 -6.28
C VAL A 329 3.19 6.70 -5.56
N THR A 330 3.44 7.90 -6.08
CA THR A 330 4.28 8.93 -5.45
C THR A 330 3.42 10.05 -4.87
N ALA A 331 3.89 10.69 -3.81
CA ALA A 331 3.23 11.85 -3.23
C ALA A 331 4.24 12.93 -2.82
N SER A 332 3.92 14.19 -3.13
CA SER A 332 4.79 15.33 -2.80
C SER A 332 4.00 16.64 -2.67
N ILE A 333 4.63 17.64 -2.05
CA ILE A 333 4.07 19.00 -2.02
C ILE A 333 4.71 19.85 -3.11
N VAL A 334 3.88 20.34 -4.03
CA VAL A 334 4.29 21.24 -5.11
C VAL A 334 3.51 22.54 -4.99
N ASN A 335 4.21 23.65 -4.77
CA ASN A 335 3.59 24.98 -4.59
C ASN A 335 2.48 25.05 -3.53
N GLY A 336 2.58 24.23 -2.47
CA GLY A 336 1.59 24.16 -1.40
C GLY A 336 0.37 23.29 -1.71
N GLU A 337 0.36 22.60 -2.85
CA GLU A 337 -0.63 21.60 -3.22
C GLU A 337 -0.05 20.20 -2.98
N LEU A 338 -0.88 19.27 -2.51
CA LEU A 338 -0.53 17.85 -2.48
C LEU A 338 -0.75 17.28 -3.88
N VAL A 339 0.31 16.71 -4.45
CA VAL A 339 0.30 16.06 -5.75
C VAL A 339 0.54 14.57 -5.54
N ILE A 340 -0.44 13.75 -5.92
CA ILE A 340 -0.36 12.29 -5.89
C ILE A 340 -0.35 11.79 -7.33
N THR A 341 0.70 11.07 -7.71
CA THR A 341 0.85 10.54 -9.06
C THR A 341 0.95 9.02 -9.01
N GLY A 342 0.00 8.35 -9.66
CA GLY A 342 -0.04 6.90 -9.81
C GLY A 342 0.34 6.47 -11.22
N THR A 343 0.97 5.31 -11.35
CA THR A 343 1.22 4.67 -12.65
C THR A 343 0.56 3.30 -12.71
N TYR A 344 0.04 2.94 -13.89
CA TYR A 344 -0.56 1.63 -14.12
C TYR A 344 -0.35 1.14 -15.54
N THR A 345 -0.38 -0.18 -15.73
CA THR A 345 -0.24 -0.80 -17.06
C THR A 345 -1.53 -1.44 -17.50
N GLU A 346 -2.03 -1.05 -18.67
CA GLU A 346 -3.20 -1.65 -19.31
C GLU A 346 -2.86 -1.98 -20.77
N ALA A 347 -3.14 -3.23 -21.19
CA ALA A 347 -2.83 -3.72 -22.54
C ALA A 347 -1.35 -3.52 -22.98
N GLY A 348 -0.41 -3.56 -22.03
CA GLY A 348 1.03 -3.38 -22.28
C GLY A 348 1.47 -1.93 -22.46
N GLN A 349 0.59 -0.96 -22.20
CA GLN A 349 0.90 0.46 -22.17
C GLN A 349 0.85 0.98 -20.74
N THR A 350 1.82 1.81 -20.37
CA THR A 350 1.84 2.49 -19.07
C THR A 350 1.15 3.83 -19.16
N TYR A 351 0.25 4.08 -18.22
CA TYR A 351 -0.49 5.31 -18.04
C TYR A 351 -0.07 5.96 -16.72
N THR A 352 -0.35 7.25 -16.62
CA THR A 352 -0.08 8.05 -15.43
C THR A 352 -1.31 8.88 -15.13
N ASP A 353 -1.79 8.78 -13.89
CA ASP A 353 -2.86 9.62 -13.36
C ASP A 353 -2.24 10.51 -12.28
N THR A 354 -2.63 11.79 -12.25
CA THR A 354 -2.11 12.76 -11.28
C THR A 354 -3.26 13.54 -10.67
N SER A 355 -3.51 13.30 -9.39
CA SER A 355 -4.48 14.02 -8.59
C SER A 355 -3.82 15.14 -7.81
N ILE A 356 -4.42 16.33 -7.84
CA ILE A 356 -3.94 17.53 -7.14
C ILE A 356 -4.99 17.96 -6.12
N PHE A 357 -4.53 18.17 -4.90
CA PHE A 357 -5.35 18.59 -3.78
C PHE A 357 -4.87 19.93 -3.20
N LYS A 358 -5.82 20.72 -2.74
CA LYS A 358 -5.58 21.96 -1.99
C LYS A 358 -5.73 21.72 -0.51
N ARG A 359 -4.85 22.31 0.27
CA ARG A 359 -4.98 22.30 1.72
C ARG A 359 -6.25 23.04 2.13
N LYS A 360 -6.98 22.49 3.10
CA LYS A 360 -8.24 23.06 3.60
C LYS A 360 -8.04 24.30 4.46
#